data_AF-A0A8J8XC34-F1
#
_entry.id   AF-A0A8J8XC34-F1
#
_cell.length_a   1.000
_cell.length_b   1.000
_cell.length_c   1.000
_cell.angle_alpha   90.00
_cell.angle_beta   90.00
_cell.angle_gamma   90.00
#
_symmetry.space_group_name_H-M   'P 1'
#
loop_
_entity.id
_entity.type
_entity.pdbx_description
1 polymer ?
#
loop_
_entity_poly.entity_id
_entity_poly.type
_entity_poly.pdbx_seq_one_letter_code
_entity_poly.pdbx_strand_id
1 'polypeptide(L)'
;MASPHSCFRGWQSTSHVALALVSVLILSSARLSAGGRSLLELYKPPASAILTYHNGAVLQGRIPVSIIWYGRFTPAQKAVVTDFLGSLTTAAASPLAPSPSVSQWWSTIDQLYLSKARGRGSGGGGGGARVALVGQATDEGCSLGKRLTLAQLPQLAARAGPRKGGIALVLTAQDVGVDGFCTSRCGLHGSDARAPGTAYVWVGNSATQCPGQCAWPFHRPLYGPQTPALVPPSGDVGADGMVINIASMVAGAVTNPFRDGFYQGDKDAPLEAATACTGVYGSGAYPGFAALVLLLSSAQLSTGARRRMELYQPDPADMLSYHNGSVLHSDIFVSVLWYGSFTQVQKAIIYDFLLSLTTTPQAASPSVAEWWDMIEQQYLSKAAQTTKHTTTRVMLDTTQVSSDDGCSMGTSLTLAQVSALAARARPRKGGVALVLTAQDVAVEGFCTSQCGLHGAESGAGAASAYVWVGNSAAQCPGQCAWPFHQPEYGPQTPPLVPPNGDAAVDGMVVSLATAFAGAVTNPFRDAYYQGSSDAPLEAATACPGQFGSGSYPGYPGNLKIDQASGASYNANGAQGRKYLLPALYNPSTSACSTLV
;
A
#
# COMPACT_ATOMS: atom_id res chain seq x y z
N MET A 1 -46.76 11.92 -77.70
CA MET A 1 -47.24 13.06 -76.89
C MET A 1 -47.11 12.71 -75.42
N ALA A 2 -46.43 13.58 -74.67
CA ALA A 2 -46.36 13.77 -73.21
C ALA A 2 -45.72 12.72 -72.26
N SER A 3 -44.70 13.21 -71.53
CA SER A 3 -44.04 12.73 -70.29
C SER A 3 -44.97 12.87 -69.04
N PRO A 4 -44.63 12.48 -67.78
CA PRO A 4 -43.30 12.57 -67.14
C PRO A 4 -42.85 11.45 -66.16
N HIS A 5 -41.60 11.63 -65.71
CA HIS A 5 -40.71 10.85 -64.85
C HIS A 5 -41.19 10.44 -63.44
N SER A 6 -40.60 9.35 -62.91
CA SER A 6 -39.76 9.43 -61.68
C SER A 6 -38.99 8.12 -61.39
N CYS A 7 -37.78 8.29 -60.84
CA CYS A 7 -36.73 7.32 -60.55
C CYS A 7 -37.06 6.38 -59.37
N PHE A 8 -36.49 5.17 -59.34
CA PHE A 8 -35.82 4.55 -58.18
C PHE A 8 -35.30 3.15 -58.58
N ARG A 9 -34.01 3.00 -58.84
CA ARG A 9 -33.31 1.70 -58.83
C ARG A 9 -31.85 1.91 -58.44
N GLY A 10 -31.45 1.34 -57.31
CA GLY A 10 -30.04 1.16 -56.96
C GLY A 10 -29.77 1.23 -55.46
N TRP A 11 -30.14 0.19 -54.70
CA TRP A 11 -29.59 -0.11 -53.35
C TRP A 11 -29.97 -1.54 -52.95
N GLN A 12 -29.25 -2.55 -53.47
CA GLN A 12 -29.36 -3.92 -52.94
C GLN A 12 -28.02 -4.67 -52.82
N SER A 13 -26.88 -4.12 -53.27
CA SER A 13 -25.60 -4.86 -53.28
C SER A 13 -24.67 -4.57 -52.10
N THR A 14 -24.90 -3.51 -51.31
CA THR A 14 -24.02 -3.10 -50.20
C THR A 14 -24.31 -3.80 -48.86
N SER A 15 -25.50 -4.39 -48.69
CA SER A 15 -25.90 -5.05 -47.42
C SER A 15 -25.19 -6.37 -47.16
N HIS A 16 -24.87 -7.16 -48.18
CA HIS A 16 -24.30 -8.49 -47.98
C HIS A 16 -22.81 -8.46 -47.60
N VAL A 17 -22.06 -7.48 -48.10
CA VAL A 17 -20.64 -7.29 -47.75
C VAL A 17 -20.49 -6.75 -46.33
N ALA A 18 -21.37 -5.83 -45.91
CA ALA A 18 -21.40 -5.32 -44.55
C ALA A 18 -21.77 -6.41 -43.53
N LEU A 19 -22.75 -7.26 -43.84
CA LEU A 19 -23.13 -8.39 -42.96
C LEU A 19 -21.99 -9.41 -42.81
N ALA A 20 -21.25 -9.68 -43.89
CA ALA A 20 -20.11 -10.60 -43.87
C ALA A 20 -18.94 -10.05 -43.02
N LEU A 21 -18.62 -8.76 -43.15
CA LEU A 21 -17.58 -8.11 -42.36
C LEU A 21 -17.92 -8.07 -40.86
N VAL A 22 -19.18 -7.79 -40.51
CA VAL A 22 -19.66 -7.82 -39.12
C VAL A 22 -19.61 -9.24 -38.55
N SER A 23 -19.98 -10.25 -39.34
CA SER A 23 -19.92 -11.65 -38.93
C SER A 23 -18.48 -12.12 -38.67
N VAL A 24 -17.53 -11.72 -39.52
CA VAL A 24 -16.10 -12.02 -39.33
C VAL A 24 -15.54 -11.31 -38.11
N LEU A 25 -15.94 -10.07 -37.84
CA LEU A 25 -15.56 -9.33 -36.62
C LEU A 25 -16.12 -9.98 -35.34
N ILE A 26 -17.36 -10.49 -35.36
CA ILE A 26 -17.99 -11.19 -34.23
C ILE A 26 -17.31 -12.55 -33.99
N LEU A 27 -16.96 -13.28 -35.06
CA LEU A 27 -16.27 -14.58 -34.97
C LEU A 27 -14.81 -14.45 -34.51
N SER A 28 -14.11 -13.37 -34.86
CA SER A 28 -12.74 -13.11 -34.41
C SER A 28 -12.66 -12.58 -32.97
N SER A 29 -13.65 -11.79 -32.53
CA SER A 29 -13.77 -11.38 -31.12
C SER A 29 -14.23 -12.52 -30.19
N ALA A 30 -15.01 -13.48 -30.68
CA ALA A 30 -15.34 -14.70 -29.95
C ALA A 30 -14.11 -15.61 -29.70
N ARG A 31 -13.15 -15.66 -30.63
CA ARG A 31 -11.91 -16.45 -30.47
C ARG A 31 -10.92 -15.83 -29.46
N LEU A 32 -10.86 -14.51 -29.37
CA LEU A 32 -10.05 -13.80 -28.36
C LEU A 32 -10.62 -13.99 -26.93
N SER A 33 -11.95 -14.04 -26.79
CA SER A 33 -12.63 -14.24 -25.50
C SER A 33 -12.55 -15.71 -25.02
N ALA A 34 -12.55 -16.68 -25.93
CA ALA A 34 -12.35 -18.10 -25.60
C ALA A 34 -10.89 -18.44 -25.25
N GLY A 35 -9.91 -17.79 -25.91
CA GLY A 35 -8.48 -17.99 -25.63
C GLY A 35 -8.05 -17.55 -24.22
N GLY A 36 -8.63 -16.46 -23.70
CA GLY A 36 -8.38 -15.99 -22.33
C GLY A 36 -9.00 -16.87 -21.24
N ARG A 37 -10.11 -17.54 -21.53
CA ARG A 37 -10.77 -18.48 -20.58
C ARG A 37 -10.04 -19.82 -20.48
N SER A 38 -9.47 -20.31 -21.58
CA SER A 38 -8.79 -21.61 -21.62
C SER A 38 -7.40 -21.61 -20.94
N LEU A 39 -6.71 -20.45 -20.91
CA LEU A 39 -5.40 -20.33 -20.24
C LEU A 39 -5.47 -20.41 -18.70
N LEU A 40 -6.58 -19.99 -18.08
CA LEU A 40 -6.80 -20.09 -16.63
C LEU A 40 -7.25 -21.49 -16.19
N GLU A 41 -7.86 -22.27 -17.08
CA GLU A 41 -8.31 -23.64 -16.80
C GLU A 41 -7.13 -24.63 -16.66
N LEU A 42 -5.94 -24.26 -17.17
CA LEU A 42 -4.70 -25.01 -17.02
C LEU A 42 -3.85 -24.58 -15.81
N TYR A 43 -4.20 -23.48 -15.14
CA TYR A 43 -3.46 -22.99 -13.98
C TYR A 43 -3.87 -23.77 -12.72
N LYS A 44 -3.03 -24.73 -12.33
CA LYS A 44 -3.06 -25.28 -10.97
C LYS A 44 -2.22 -24.38 -10.07
N PRO A 45 -2.81 -23.62 -9.14
CA PRO A 45 -2.02 -22.86 -8.18
C PRO A 45 -1.07 -23.80 -7.41
N PRO A 46 0.18 -23.40 -7.15
CA PRO A 46 1.07 -24.17 -6.28
C PRO A 46 0.41 -24.31 -4.90
N ALA A 47 0.71 -25.40 -4.18
CA ALA A 47 0.10 -25.69 -2.87
C ALA A 47 0.28 -24.55 -1.85
N SER A 48 1.33 -23.73 -2.00
CA SER A 48 1.61 -22.52 -1.21
C SER A 48 0.66 -21.35 -1.47
N ALA A 49 -0.16 -21.39 -2.53
CA ALA A 49 -1.14 -20.37 -2.90
C ALA A 49 -2.57 -20.72 -2.47
N ILE A 50 -2.74 -21.77 -1.65
CA ILE A 50 -4.04 -22.24 -1.17
C ILE A 50 -4.16 -21.90 0.31
N LEU A 51 -5.22 -21.20 0.67
CA LEU A 51 -5.57 -20.94 2.06
C LEU A 51 -5.92 -22.27 2.74
N THR A 52 -5.09 -22.67 3.70
CA THR A 52 -5.15 -24.00 4.34
C THR A 52 -5.75 -23.91 5.73
N TYR A 53 -6.44 -24.97 6.13
CA TYR A 53 -6.93 -25.13 7.50
C TYR A 53 -5.87 -25.82 8.34
N HIS A 54 -5.43 -25.20 9.41
CA HIS A 54 -4.35 -25.68 10.27
C HIS A 54 -4.86 -26.40 11.52
N ASN A 55 -6.12 -26.84 11.50
CA ASN A 55 -6.81 -27.57 12.58
C ASN A 55 -6.97 -26.80 13.90
N GLY A 56 -6.73 -25.49 13.90
CA GLY A 56 -7.02 -24.63 15.05
C GLY A 56 -8.45 -24.11 15.08
N ALA A 57 -8.69 -23.14 15.96
CA ALA A 57 -10.05 -22.71 16.27
C ALA A 57 -10.66 -21.85 15.16
N VAL A 58 -11.99 -21.93 15.03
CA VAL A 58 -12.82 -21.04 14.21
C VAL A 58 -14.03 -20.60 15.03
N LEU A 59 -14.58 -19.42 14.74
CA LEU A 59 -15.82 -18.97 15.35
C LEU A 59 -17.01 -19.51 14.55
N GLN A 60 -17.96 -20.16 15.22
CA GLN A 60 -19.13 -20.77 14.59
C GLN A 60 -20.36 -20.69 15.48
N GLY A 61 -21.54 -21.00 14.93
CA GLY A 61 -22.81 -20.83 15.63
C GLY A 61 -23.13 -19.35 15.84
N ARG A 62 -23.68 -18.98 17.00
CA ARG A 62 -24.00 -17.58 17.30
C ARG A 62 -22.74 -16.85 17.79
N ILE A 63 -22.28 -15.86 17.05
CA ILE A 63 -21.07 -15.08 17.31
C ILE A 63 -21.50 -13.70 17.87
N PRO A 64 -21.41 -13.48 19.20
CA PRO A 64 -21.74 -12.19 19.79
C PRO A 64 -20.69 -11.15 19.41
N VAL A 65 -21.12 -10.02 18.85
CA VAL A 65 -20.28 -8.88 18.52
C VAL A 65 -20.63 -7.71 19.43
N SER A 66 -19.62 -7.12 20.07
CA SER A 66 -19.76 -5.92 20.89
C SER A 66 -18.90 -4.80 20.32
N ILE A 67 -19.44 -3.59 20.15
CA ILE A 67 -18.74 -2.46 19.54
C ILE A 67 -18.25 -1.49 20.62
N ILE A 68 -17.05 -0.93 20.45
CA ILE A 68 -16.61 0.31 21.10
C ILE A 68 -16.37 1.38 20.02
N TRP A 69 -17.16 2.45 20.07
CA TRP A 69 -17.01 3.64 19.24
C TRP A 69 -16.03 4.60 19.92
N TYR A 70 -14.79 4.67 19.42
CA TYR A 70 -13.74 5.48 20.00
C TYR A 70 -13.53 6.77 19.19
N GLY A 71 -13.87 7.91 19.79
CA GLY A 71 -13.98 9.20 19.12
C GLY A 71 -15.39 9.52 18.61
N ARG A 72 -15.50 10.59 17.83
CA ARG A 72 -16.80 11.13 17.40
C ARG A 72 -17.27 10.50 16.09
N PHE A 73 -18.38 9.76 16.17
CA PHE A 73 -19.09 9.21 15.02
C PHE A 73 -20.47 9.84 14.92
N THR A 74 -20.90 10.17 13.71
CA THR A 74 -22.28 10.64 13.50
C THR A 74 -23.28 9.49 13.69
N PRO A 75 -24.55 9.78 14.04
CA PRO A 75 -25.58 8.75 14.08
C PRO A 75 -25.73 7.98 12.76
N ALA A 76 -25.56 8.66 11.62
CA ALA A 76 -25.59 8.03 10.30
C ALA A 76 -24.44 7.03 10.10
N GLN A 77 -23.21 7.41 10.47
CA GLN A 77 -22.05 6.52 10.41
C GLN A 77 -22.24 5.28 11.29
N LYS A 78 -22.76 5.48 12.52
CA LYS A 78 -23.07 4.35 13.43
C LYS A 78 -24.12 3.42 12.81
N ALA A 79 -25.19 3.99 12.24
CA ALA A 79 -26.27 3.23 11.61
C ALA A 79 -25.77 2.37 10.43
N VAL A 80 -24.98 2.93 9.51
CA VAL A 80 -24.42 2.21 8.35
C VAL A 80 -23.70 0.93 8.79
N VAL A 81 -22.84 1.02 9.81
CA VAL A 81 -22.10 -0.13 10.32
C VAL A 81 -22.99 -1.11 11.08
N THR A 82 -23.91 -0.64 11.92
CA THR A 82 -24.80 -1.54 12.68
C THR A 82 -25.78 -2.28 11.77
N ASP A 83 -26.28 -1.60 10.73
CA ASP A 83 -27.17 -2.18 9.73
C ASP A 83 -26.43 -3.22 8.89
N PHE A 84 -25.18 -2.92 8.49
CA PHE A 84 -24.30 -3.91 7.86
C PHE A 84 -24.13 -5.16 8.74
N LEU A 85 -23.75 -5.02 10.01
CA LEU A 85 -23.59 -6.15 10.93
C LEU A 85 -24.88 -6.95 11.13
N GLY A 86 -26.03 -6.26 11.20
CA GLY A 86 -27.35 -6.90 11.25
C GLY A 86 -27.68 -7.69 9.98
N SER A 87 -27.27 -7.19 8.82
CA SER A 87 -27.54 -7.80 7.51
C SER A 87 -26.73 -9.07 7.19
N LEU A 88 -25.65 -9.35 7.95
CA LEU A 88 -24.85 -10.58 7.81
C LEU A 88 -25.68 -11.85 8.09
N THR A 89 -26.69 -11.74 8.97
CA THR A 89 -27.47 -12.91 9.44
C THR A 89 -28.96 -12.79 9.23
N THR A 90 -29.45 -11.71 8.62
CA THR A 90 -30.83 -11.64 8.12
C THR A 90 -31.05 -12.78 7.14
N ALA A 91 -31.89 -13.73 7.54
CA ALA A 91 -32.09 -15.00 6.86
C ALA A 91 -32.30 -14.80 5.35
N ALA A 92 -31.65 -15.63 4.55
CA ALA A 92 -31.88 -15.78 3.10
C ALA A 92 -33.30 -16.32 2.76
N ALA A 93 -34.29 -16.09 3.64
CA ALA A 93 -35.57 -16.78 3.69
C ALA A 93 -36.73 -15.94 3.14
N SER A 94 -36.45 -14.91 2.33
CA SER A 94 -37.48 -14.28 1.52
C SER A 94 -37.09 -14.37 0.05
N PRO A 95 -37.84 -15.09 -0.80
CA PRO A 95 -37.60 -15.14 -2.26
C PRO A 95 -37.79 -13.78 -2.94
N LEU A 96 -38.19 -12.74 -2.19
CA LEU A 96 -38.33 -11.35 -2.61
C LEU A 96 -37.13 -10.47 -2.20
N ALA A 97 -36.11 -11.01 -1.51
CA ALA A 97 -34.94 -10.23 -1.13
C ALA A 97 -34.13 -9.86 -2.40
N PRO A 98 -33.74 -8.58 -2.58
CA PRO A 98 -32.90 -8.17 -3.69
C PRO A 98 -31.58 -8.95 -3.67
N SER A 99 -31.18 -9.49 -4.81
CA SER A 99 -29.89 -10.16 -5.03
C SER A 99 -29.00 -9.25 -5.87
N PRO A 100 -27.70 -9.07 -5.54
CA PRO A 100 -26.99 -9.72 -4.43
C PRO A 100 -27.26 -9.10 -3.04
N SER A 101 -27.12 -9.89 -1.97
CA SER A 101 -27.30 -9.44 -0.57
C SER A 101 -26.09 -9.71 0.34
N VAL A 102 -26.01 -8.99 1.46
CA VAL A 102 -24.93 -9.17 2.46
C VAL A 102 -24.97 -10.57 3.09
N SER A 103 -26.16 -11.11 3.39
CA SER A 103 -26.29 -12.45 3.95
C SER A 103 -25.93 -13.55 2.94
N GLN A 104 -26.16 -13.33 1.64
CA GLN A 104 -25.67 -14.22 0.58
C GLN A 104 -24.14 -14.21 0.54
N TRP A 105 -23.50 -13.03 0.57
CA TRP A 105 -22.04 -12.94 0.66
C TRP A 105 -21.52 -13.61 1.93
N TRP A 106 -22.10 -13.34 3.10
CA TRP A 106 -21.68 -13.93 4.36
C TRP A 106 -21.81 -15.46 4.38
N SER A 107 -22.82 -16.02 3.70
CA SER A 107 -22.98 -17.48 3.58
C SER A 107 -21.80 -18.16 2.89
N THR A 108 -21.04 -17.44 2.06
CA THR A 108 -19.82 -17.98 1.42
C THR A 108 -18.74 -18.32 2.44
N ILE A 109 -18.69 -17.63 3.60
CA ILE A 109 -17.76 -17.96 4.69
C ILE A 109 -18.02 -19.37 5.23
N ASP A 110 -19.30 -19.71 5.42
CA ASP A 110 -19.70 -21.05 5.85
C ASP A 110 -19.36 -22.10 4.80
N GLN A 111 -19.71 -21.82 3.54
CA GLN A 111 -19.52 -22.75 2.42
C GLN A 111 -18.04 -23.03 2.14
N LEU A 112 -17.20 -21.99 2.09
CA LEU A 112 -15.80 -22.08 1.68
C LEU A 112 -14.85 -22.50 2.81
N TYR A 113 -15.15 -22.12 4.06
CA TYR A 113 -14.24 -22.29 5.19
C TYR A 113 -14.85 -23.16 6.30
N LEU A 114 -15.91 -22.68 6.97
CA LEU A 114 -16.38 -23.33 8.21
C LEU A 114 -16.91 -24.75 7.99
N SER A 115 -17.46 -25.07 6.81
CA SER A 115 -17.87 -26.41 6.42
C SER A 115 -16.71 -27.43 6.48
N LYS A 116 -15.47 -27.00 6.15
CA LYS A 116 -14.27 -27.85 6.17
C LYS A 116 -13.76 -28.10 7.59
N ALA A 117 -13.93 -27.14 8.50
CA ALA A 117 -13.56 -27.30 9.90
C ALA A 117 -14.48 -28.28 10.66
N ARG A 118 -15.74 -28.43 10.23
CA ARG A 118 -16.73 -29.33 10.87
C ARG A 118 -16.39 -30.82 10.75
N GLY A 119 -15.58 -31.23 9.77
CA GLY A 119 -15.33 -32.63 9.46
C GLY A 119 -14.43 -33.40 10.45
N ARG A 120 -13.80 -32.75 11.43
CA ARG A 120 -12.72 -33.37 12.23
C ARG A 120 -12.73 -33.14 13.75
N GLY A 121 -13.87 -32.83 14.36
CA GLY A 121 -14.05 -33.11 15.81
C GLY A 121 -14.49 -31.96 16.72
N SER A 122 -15.52 -31.20 16.37
CA SER A 122 -16.23 -30.39 17.39
C SER A 122 -17.71 -30.81 17.48
N GLY A 123 -18.06 -31.52 18.55
CA GLY A 123 -19.45 -31.86 18.92
C GLY A 123 -20.22 -30.65 19.47
N GLY A 124 -20.39 -29.61 18.66
CA GLY A 124 -21.10 -28.39 19.06
C GLY A 124 -21.84 -27.73 17.90
N GLY A 125 -23.16 -27.97 17.80
CA GLY A 125 -24.16 -27.13 17.12
C GLY A 125 -23.96 -26.85 15.64
N GLY A 126 -24.53 -27.68 14.77
CA GLY A 126 -24.52 -27.55 13.31
C GLY A 126 -25.28 -26.32 12.77
N GLY A 127 -24.68 -25.14 12.85
CA GLY A 127 -25.19 -23.93 12.24
C GLY A 127 -24.07 -23.01 11.73
N GLY A 128 -24.29 -22.37 10.58
CA GLY A 128 -23.38 -21.36 10.03
C GLY A 128 -23.03 -20.24 11.01
N ALA A 129 -21.93 -19.53 10.76
CA ALA A 129 -21.55 -18.36 11.56
C ALA A 129 -22.65 -17.30 11.51
N ARG A 130 -23.28 -17.04 12.67
CA ARG A 130 -24.35 -16.06 12.83
C ARG A 130 -23.87 -14.93 13.73
N VAL A 131 -23.37 -13.87 13.12
CA VAL A 131 -23.08 -12.59 13.79
C VAL A 131 -24.33 -12.01 14.44
N ALA A 132 -24.22 -11.65 15.72
CA ALA A 132 -25.25 -10.99 16.48
C ALA A 132 -24.66 -9.83 17.27
N LEU A 133 -25.07 -8.59 16.96
CA LEU A 133 -24.71 -7.42 17.75
C LEU A 133 -25.36 -7.52 19.15
N VAL A 134 -24.56 -7.57 20.20
CA VAL A 134 -25.02 -7.77 21.60
C VAL A 134 -24.78 -6.58 22.52
N GLY A 135 -23.99 -5.61 22.09
CA GLY A 135 -23.68 -4.43 22.90
C GLY A 135 -22.91 -3.37 22.12
N GLN A 136 -23.04 -2.12 22.55
CA GLN A 136 -22.29 -0.99 22.03
C GLN A 136 -21.88 -0.10 23.20
N ALA A 137 -20.64 0.35 23.19
CA ALA A 137 -20.10 1.37 24.09
C ALA A 137 -19.57 2.53 23.26
N THR A 138 -19.47 3.72 23.86
CA THR A 138 -18.94 4.92 23.20
C THR A 138 -17.94 5.60 24.12
N ASP A 139 -16.81 6.01 23.55
CA ASP A 139 -15.75 6.78 24.18
C ASP A 139 -15.44 7.98 23.28
N GLU A 140 -16.38 8.93 23.23
CA GLU A 140 -16.27 10.16 22.42
C GLU A 140 -15.12 11.07 22.90
N GLY A 141 -14.78 10.99 24.19
CA GLY A 141 -13.71 11.76 24.80
C GLY A 141 -12.30 11.28 24.43
N CYS A 142 -12.19 10.13 23.73
CA CYS A 142 -10.93 9.47 23.43
C CYS A 142 -10.09 9.29 24.70
N SER A 143 -10.57 8.49 25.66
CA SER A 143 -9.96 8.39 27.00
C SER A 143 -8.49 7.93 27.06
N LEU A 144 -7.95 7.36 25.97
CA LEU A 144 -6.53 7.00 25.81
C LEU A 144 -5.77 7.98 24.89
N GLY A 145 -6.38 9.11 24.54
CA GLY A 145 -5.88 10.09 23.57
C GLY A 145 -6.32 9.79 22.13
N LYS A 146 -6.09 10.75 21.22
CA LYS A 146 -6.39 10.60 19.78
C LYS A 146 -5.30 9.87 18.99
N ARG A 147 -4.26 9.39 19.67
CA ARG A 147 -3.15 8.64 19.08
C ARG A 147 -3.01 7.34 19.85
N LEU A 148 -3.26 6.23 19.17
CA LEU A 148 -3.28 4.91 19.76
C LEU A 148 -2.14 4.06 19.21
N THR A 149 -1.43 3.40 20.10
CA THR A 149 -0.51 2.32 19.75
C THR A 149 -1.28 1.01 19.55
N LEU A 150 -0.71 0.07 18.79
CA LEU A 150 -1.33 -1.26 18.60
C LEU A 150 -1.57 -1.99 19.93
N ALA A 151 -0.70 -1.79 20.92
CA ALA A 151 -0.81 -2.40 22.25
C ALA A 151 -2.01 -1.88 23.06
N GLN A 152 -2.58 -0.72 22.70
CA GLN A 152 -3.77 -0.17 23.35
C GLN A 152 -5.09 -0.71 22.78
N LEU A 153 -5.07 -1.33 21.59
CA LEU A 153 -6.30 -1.87 20.97
C LEU A 153 -6.96 -2.99 21.79
N PRO A 154 -6.22 -3.96 22.36
CA PRO A 154 -6.82 -4.95 23.27
C PRO A 154 -7.45 -4.32 24.52
N GLN A 155 -6.89 -3.22 25.03
CA GLN A 155 -7.46 -2.49 26.17
C GLN A 155 -8.81 -1.86 25.80
N LEU A 156 -8.95 -1.31 24.59
CA LEU A 156 -10.23 -0.79 24.09
C LEU A 156 -11.22 -1.92 23.81
N ALA A 157 -10.76 -3.03 23.22
CA ALA A 157 -11.57 -4.21 22.96
C ALA A 157 -12.20 -4.76 24.25
N ALA A 158 -11.44 -4.81 25.35
CA ALA A 158 -11.96 -5.24 26.65
C ALA A 158 -13.11 -4.34 27.16
N ARG A 159 -13.07 -3.02 26.88
CA ARG A 159 -14.13 -2.08 27.26
C ARG A 159 -15.44 -2.27 26.49
N ALA A 160 -15.39 -2.90 25.31
CA ALA A 160 -16.60 -3.28 24.59
C ALA A 160 -17.39 -4.39 25.31
N GLY A 161 -16.78 -5.11 26.25
CA GLY A 161 -17.40 -6.20 27.00
C GLY A 161 -17.73 -7.43 26.14
N PRO A 162 -16.78 -7.99 25.38
CA PRO A 162 -17.05 -9.14 24.52
C PRO A 162 -17.45 -10.37 25.34
N ARG A 163 -18.42 -11.13 24.80
CA ARG A 163 -18.79 -12.44 25.36
C ARG A 163 -17.86 -13.52 24.80
N LYS A 164 -17.63 -14.59 25.57
CA LYS A 164 -16.85 -15.76 25.13
C LYS A 164 -17.40 -16.32 23.82
N GLY A 165 -16.50 -16.66 22.89
CA GLY A 165 -16.83 -17.07 21.52
C GLY A 165 -17.23 -15.90 20.60
N GLY A 166 -17.02 -14.66 21.03
CA GLY A 166 -17.41 -13.44 20.33
C GLY A 166 -16.25 -12.57 19.85
N ILE A 167 -16.61 -11.44 19.25
CA ILE A 167 -15.70 -10.44 18.70
C ILE A 167 -15.96 -9.08 19.38
N ALA A 168 -14.91 -8.47 19.92
CA ALA A 168 -14.91 -7.05 20.27
C ALA A 168 -14.50 -6.21 19.05
N LEU A 169 -15.39 -5.35 18.56
CA LEU A 169 -15.14 -4.47 17.43
C LEU A 169 -14.76 -3.07 17.92
N VAL A 170 -13.50 -2.69 17.73
CA VAL A 170 -12.94 -1.37 18.07
C VAL A 170 -12.97 -0.49 16.83
N LEU A 171 -13.78 0.57 16.85
CA LEU A 171 -13.95 1.48 15.71
C LEU A 171 -13.42 2.86 16.08
N THR A 172 -12.42 3.36 15.37
CA THR A 172 -11.81 4.66 15.64
C THR A 172 -12.30 5.71 14.65
N ALA A 173 -12.68 6.89 15.16
CA ALA A 173 -13.19 8.00 14.36
C ALA A 173 -12.13 8.57 13.40
N GLN A 174 -12.57 9.37 12.43
CA GLN A 174 -11.73 9.86 11.33
C GLN A 174 -10.54 10.73 11.79
N ASP A 175 -10.65 11.33 12.98
CA ASP A 175 -9.64 12.19 13.61
C ASP A 175 -8.78 11.46 14.66
N VAL A 176 -8.87 10.12 14.74
CA VAL A 176 -8.06 9.29 15.63
C VAL A 176 -6.99 8.56 14.82
N GLY A 177 -5.72 8.80 15.15
CA GLY A 177 -4.58 8.09 14.60
C GLY A 177 -4.31 6.79 15.35
N VAL A 178 -3.98 5.74 14.63
CA VAL A 178 -3.55 4.44 15.18
C VAL A 178 -2.27 4.03 14.46
N ASP A 179 -1.29 3.47 15.18
CA ASP A 179 -0.03 3.02 14.60
C ASP A 179 -0.23 2.13 13.36
N GLY A 180 0.40 2.51 12.25
CA GLY A 180 0.32 1.79 10.98
C GLY A 180 -0.98 2.01 10.18
N PHE A 181 -1.98 2.71 10.73
CA PHE A 181 -3.18 3.11 9.98
C PHE A 181 -2.77 4.01 8.81
N CYS A 182 -3.37 3.78 7.63
CA CYS A 182 -3.10 4.56 6.43
C CYS A 182 -1.69 4.45 5.85
N THR A 183 -0.86 3.53 6.36
CA THR A 183 0.48 3.26 5.82
C THR A 183 0.64 1.78 5.52
N SER A 184 0.32 0.92 6.48
CA SER A 184 0.45 -0.54 6.34
C SER A 184 -0.90 -1.27 6.39
N ARG A 185 -1.95 -0.64 6.92
CA ARG A 185 -3.24 -1.31 7.17
C ARG A 185 -4.40 -0.33 7.33
N CYS A 186 -5.61 -0.86 7.13
CA CYS A 186 -6.88 -0.17 7.34
C CYS A 186 -7.68 -0.72 8.53
N GLY A 187 -7.23 -1.86 9.04
CA GLY A 187 -7.76 -2.57 10.19
C GLY A 187 -6.87 -3.75 10.53
N LEU A 188 -7.17 -4.43 11.63
CA LEU A 188 -6.56 -5.70 12.00
C LEU A 188 -7.53 -6.51 12.86
N HIS A 189 -7.22 -7.79 13.05
CA HIS A 189 -7.87 -8.59 14.07
C HIS A 189 -6.82 -9.37 14.87
N GLY A 190 -7.21 -9.86 16.05
CA GLY A 190 -6.35 -10.64 16.91
C GLY A 190 -7.07 -11.16 18.15
N SER A 191 -6.28 -11.65 19.11
CA SER A 191 -6.77 -12.11 20.41
C SER A 191 -5.87 -11.59 21.53
N ASP A 192 -6.41 -11.53 22.74
CA ASP A 192 -5.66 -11.17 23.95
C ASP A 192 -5.63 -12.38 24.88
N ALA A 193 -4.43 -12.78 25.33
CA ALA A 193 -4.25 -13.86 26.30
C ALA A 193 -5.01 -13.60 27.61
N ARG A 194 -5.26 -12.33 27.95
CA ARG A 194 -6.05 -11.92 29.13
C ARG A 194 -7.57 -12.09 28.95
N ALA A 195 -8.04 -12.28 27.72
CA ALA A 195 -9.44 -12.50 27.38
C ALA A 195 -9.61 -13.79 26.55
N PRO A 196 -9.28 -14.97 27.13
CA PRO A 196 -9.22 -16.22 26.40
C PRO A 196 -10.58 -16.60 25.80
N GLY A 197 -10.56 -17.01 24.54
CA GLY A 197 -11.77 -17.38 23.80
C GLY A 197 -12.57 -16.18 23.28
N THR A 198 -11.98 -14.99 23.24
CA THR A 198 -12.52 -13.82 22.52
C THR A 198 -11.53 -13.33 21.48
N ALA A 199 -12.04 -12.91 20.33
CA ALA A 199 -11.26 -12.19 19.33
C ALA A 199 -11.58 -10.69 19.42
N TYR A 200 -10.69 -9.86 18.91
CA TYR A 200 -10.98 -8.45 18.67
C TYR A 200 -10.66 -8.08 17.23
N VAL A 201 -11.37 -7.08 16.73
CA VAL A 201 -11.16 -6.46 15.43
C VAL A 201 -11.00 -4.97 15.68
N TRP A 202 -10.06 -4.33 15.01
CA TRP A 202 -9.98 -2.88 14.92
C TRP A 202 -10.12 -2.44 13.47
N VAL A 203 -10.88 -1.37 13.23
CA VAL A 203 -10.99 -0.67 11.93
C VAL A 203 -11.02 0.84 12.17
N GLY A 204 -10.23 1.58 11.40
CA GLY A 204 -10.22 3.04 11.44
C GLY A 204 -11.08 3.67 10.35
N ASN A 205 -11.74 4.78 10.66
CA ASN A 205 -12.38 5.62 9.66
C ASN A 205 -11.31 6.42 8.88
N SER A 206 -11.16 6.15 7.60
CA SER A 206 -10.11 6.76 6.78
C SER A 206 -10.48 8.08 6.12
N ALA A 207 -11.71 8.59 6.33
CA ALA A 207 -12.27 9.72 5.58
C ALA A 207 -11.34 10.93 5.45
N THR A 208 -10.61 11.27 6.50
CA THR A 208 -9.73 12.45 6.56
C THR A 208 -8.23 12.11 6.60
N GLN A 209 -7.86 10.83 6.55
CA GLN A 209 -6.46 10.40 6.68
C GLN A 209 -5.93 9.76 5.40
N CYS A 210 -6.68 8.79 4.84
CA CYS A 210 -6.26 8.05 3.64
C CYS A 210 -7.45 7.43 2.89
N PRO A 211 -8.47 8.22 2.51
CA PRO A 211 -9.67 7.66 1.91
C PRO A 211 -9.35 6.93 0.59
N GLY A 212 -8.32 7.38 -0.15
CA GLY A 212 -7.85 6.72 -1.36
C GLY A 212 -7.18 5.35 -1.17
N GLN A 213 -6.87 4.94 0.06
CA GLN A 213 -6.34 3.60 0.36
C GLN A 213 -7.40 2.74 1.03
N CYS A 214 -7.95 3.25 2.14
CA CYS A 214 -8.81 2.44 3.01
C CYS A 214 -10.31 2.57 2.70
N ALA A 215 -10.72 3.53 1.88
CA ALA A 215 -12.09 3.62 1.35
C ALA A 215 -12.15 3.38 -0.16
N TRP A 216 -11.09 2.87 -0.79
CA TRP A 216 -11.15 2.45 -2.19
C TRP A 216 -12.15 1.28 -2.35
N PRO A 217 -13.13 1.38 -3.27
CA PRO A 217 -13.13 2.21 -4.48
C PRO A 217 -14.01 3.47 -4.41
N PHE A 218 -14.49 3.86 -3.22
CA PHE A 218 -15.36 5.03 -3.02
C PHE A 218 -14.62 6.36 -2.93
N HIS A 219 -13.29 6.31 -2.98
CA HIS A 219 -12.43 7.47 -3.14
C HIS A 219 -11.39 7.19 -4.22
N ARG A 220 -10.87 8.26 -4.85
CA ARG A 220 -9.79 8.12 -5.82
C ARG A 220 -8.60 7.41 -5.19
N PRO A 221 -8.07 6.36 -5.84
CA PRO A 221 -6.97 5.61 -5.28
C PRO A 221 -5.76 6.53 -5.10
N LEU A 222 -5.08 6.40 -3.96
CA LEU A 222 -3.89 7.20 -3.65
C LEU A 222 -2.79 6.97 -4.71
N TYR A 223 -2.72 5.75 -5.27
CA TYR A 223 -1.77 5.34 -6.30
C TYR A 223 -2.43 4.44 -7.35
N GLY A 224 -1.91 4.42 -8.58
CA GLY A 224 -2.44 3.60 -9.67
C GLY A 224 -3.41 4.32 -10.61
N PRO A 225 -4.09 3.59 -11.52
CA PRO A 225 -4.97 4.18 -12.52
C PRO A 225 -6.03 5.06 -11.84
N GLN A 226 -6.07 6.34 -12.22
CA GLN A 226 -6.95 7.34 -11.64
C GLN A 226 -8.38 7.23 -12.18
N THR A 227 -8.94 6.01 -12.12
CA THR A 227 -10.32 5.76 -12.51
C THR A 227 -11.27 6.53 -11.58
N PRO A 228 -12.41 7.03 -12.10
CA PRO A 228 -13.42 7.66 -11.25
C PRO A 228 -13.79 6.77 -10.06
N ALA A 229 -13.88 7.37 -8.88
CA ALA A 229 -14.35 6.69 -7.68
C ALA A 229 -15.80 6.24 -7.88
N LEU A 230 -16.14 5.08 -7.31
CA LEU A 230 -17.53 4.65 -7.19
C LEU A 230 -18.24 5.54 -6.17
N VAL A 231 -19.56 5.68 -6.35
CA VAL A 231 -20.37 6.41 -5.37
C VAL A 231 -20.55 5.52 -4.12
N PRO A 232 -20.21 6.00 -2.92
CA PRO A 232 -20.42 5.26 -1.68
C PRO A 232 -21.92 4.97 -1.49
N PRO A 233 -22.32 3.70 -1.23
CA PRO A 233 -23.72 3.32 -1.05
C PRO A 233 -24.48 4.12 0.01
N SER A 234 -23.83 4.47 1.12
CA SER A 234 -24.44 5.29 2.18
C SER A 234 -24.35 6.80 1.91
N GLY A 235 -23.54 7.22 0.94
CA GLY A 235 -23.15 8.61 0.72
C GLY A 235 -21.98 9.10 1.60
N ASP A 236 -21.51 8.30 2.57
CA ASP A 236 -20.36 8.61 3.41
C ASP A 236 -19.16 7.70 3.08
N VAL A 237 -18.13 8.28 2.44
CA VAL A 237 -16.91 7.57 2.02
C VAL A 237 -16.22 6.88 3.20
N GLY A 238 -16.19 7.52 4.37
CA GLY A 238 -15.56 6.97 5.56
C GLY A 238 -16.31 5.75 6.09
N ALA A 239 -17.63 5.86 6.23
CA ALA A 239 -18.48 4.78 6.71
C ALA A 239 -18.47 3.58 5.76
N ASP A 240 -18.62 3.81 4.45
CA ASP A 240 -18.59 2.73 3.45
C ASP A 240 -17.19 2.09 3.35
N GLY A 241 -16.13 2.89 3.48
CA GLY A 241 -14.77 2.36 3.62
C GLY A 241 -14.59 1.49 4.86
N MET A 242 -15.14 1.92 6.00
CA MET A 242 -15.15 1.09 7.21
C MET A 242 -15.92 -0.21 7.00
N VAL A 243 -17.05 -0.21 6.30
CA VAL A 243 -17.81 -1.44 6.00
C VAL A 243 -16.97 -2.45 5.24
N ILE A 244 -16.20 -2.03 4.23
CA ILE A 244 -15.26 -2.89 3.49
C ILE A 244 -14.26 -3.54 4.47
N ASN A 245 -13.65 -2.73 5.32
CA ASN A 245 -12.61 -3.21 6.24
C ASN A 245 -13.17 -4.08 7.37
N ILE A 246 -14.35 -3.75 7.90
CA ILE A 246 -15.06 -4.56 8.90
C ILE A 246 -15.41 -5.92 8.30
N ALA A 247 -15.95 -5.96 7.08
CA ALA A 247 -16.26 -7.20 6.37
C ALA A 247 -15.03 -8.11 6.29
N SER A 248 -13.89 -7.55 5.87
CA SER A 248 -12.63 -8.28 5.74
C SER A 248 -12.09 -8.78 7.09
N MET A 249 -11.99 -7.89 8.08
CA MET A 249 -11.40 -8.24 9.38
C MET A 249 -12.30 -9.18 10.20
N VAL A 250 -13.63 -9.04 10.11
CA VAL A 250 -14.57 -9.95 10.77
C VAL A 250 -14.53 -11.34 10.10
N ALA A 251 -14.39 -11.42 8.77
CA ALA A 251 -14.18 -12.71 8.10
C ALA A 251 -12.87 -13.39 8.54
N GLY A 252 -11.77 -12.62 8.64
CA GLY A 252 -10.51 -13.09 9.23
C GLY A 252 -10.70 -13.60 10.65
N ALA A 253 -11.28 -12.78 11.54
CA ALA A 253 -11.54 -13.18 12.93
C ALA A 253 -12.46 -14.39 13.10
N VAL A 254 -13.38 -14.63 12.18
CA VAL A 254 -14.26 -15.81 12.22
C VAL A 254 -13.52 -17.07 11.78
N THR A 255 -12.63 -16.96 10.80
CA THR A 255 -11.93 -18.10 10.18
C THR A 255 -10.56 -18.38 10.80
N ASN A 256 -9.95 -17.40 11.47
CA ASN A 256 -8.63 -17.49 12.10
C ASN A 256 -8.51 -16.69 13.42
N PRO A 257 -9.45 -16.79 14.37
CA PRO A 257 -9.48 -15.95 15.58
C PRO A 257 -8.21 -15.95 16.43
N PHE A 258 -7.45 -17.05 16.43
CA PHE A 258 -6.28 -17.26 17.29
C PHE A 258 -5.02 -17.64 16.50
N ARG A 259 -4.98 -17.32 15.19
CA ARG A 259 -3.84 -17.55 14.29
C ARG A 259 -3.48 -19.03 14.08
N ASP A 260 -4.43 -19.93 14.29
CA ASP A 260 -4.29 -21.38 14.16
C ASP A 260 -5.36 -22.00 13.25
N GLY A 261 -6.30 -21.20 12.73
CA GLY A 261 -7.43 -21.64 11.91
C GLY A 261 -7.09 -21.68 10.42
N PHE A 262 -7.67 -20.79 9.64
CA PHE A 262 -7.53 -20.71 8.18
C PHE A 262 -6.55 -19.60 7.78
N TYR A 263 -5.39 -19.97 7.23
CA TYR A 263 -4.44 -18.99 6.68
C TYR A 263 -3.48 -19.57 5.63
N GLN A 264 -2.78 -18.67 4.94
CA GLN A 264 -1.66 -18.93 4.05
C GLN A 264 -0.47 -18.06 4.48
N GLY A 265 0.76 -18.57 4.35
CA GLY A 265 1.98 -17.86 4.74
C GLY A 265 2.38 -18.12 6.18
N ASP A 266 3.23 -17.26 6.73
CA ASP A 266 3.63 -17.33 8.14
C ASP A 266 2.45 -17.03 9.06
N LYS A 267 2.32 -17.77 10.17
CA LYS A 267 1.27 -17.57 11.18
C LYS A 267 1.30 -16.16 11.80
N ASP A 268 2.44 -15.48 11.77
CA ASP A 268 2.63 -14.15 12.33
C ASP A 268 2.39 -13.03 11.29
N ALA A 269 2.30 -13.36 10.00
CA ALA A 269 1.91 -12.49 8.88
C ALA A 269 0.98 -13.19 7.85
N PRO A 270 -0.17 -13.75 8.27
CA PRO A 270 -0.98 -14.60 7.42
C PRO A 270 -1.80 -13.83 6.38
N LEU A 271 -1.98 -14.44 5.20
CA LEU A 271 -3.12 -14.17 4.32
C LEU A 271 -4.31 -15.01 4.78
N GLU A 272 -5.47 -14.37 4.88
CA GLU A 272 -6.68 -14.95 5.47
C GLU A 272 -7.90 -14.73 4.57
N ALA A 273 -9.06 -15.21 5.01
CA ALA A 273 -10.31 -14.97 4.32
C ALA A 273 -10.50 -13.46 4.11
N ALA A 274 -10.88 -13.09 2.88
CA ALA A 274 -11.02 -11.72 2.38
C ALA A 274 -9.73 -10.91 2.23
N THR A 275 -8.73 -11.01 3.11
CA THR A 275 -7.44 -10.31 2.93
C THR A 275 -6.63 -10.86 1.77
N ALA A 276 -6.76 -12.16 1.46
CA ALA A 276 -6.21 -12.78 0.25
C ALA A 276 -6.81 -12.24 -1.06
N CYS A 277 -7.98 -11.58 -1.00
CA CYS A 277 -8.70 -11.03 -2.16
C CYS A 277 -8.85 -9.51 -2.09
N THR A 278 -7.91 -8.82 -1.43
CA THR A 278 -7.96 -7.36 -1.25
C THR A 278 -8.16 -6.65 -2.59
N GLY A 279 -9.17 -5.79 -2.65
CA GLY A 279 -9.51 -4.98 -3.82
C GLY A 279 -10.29 -5.71 -4.93
N VAL A 280 -10.80 -6.92 -4.69
CA VAL A 280 -11.63 -7.68 -5.64
C VAL A 280 -13.10 -7.61 -5.21
N TYR A 281 -13.89 -6.79 -5.90
CA TYR A 281 -15.30 -6.54 -5.54
C TYR A 281 -16.34 -7.01 -6.58
N GLY A 282 -15.91 -7.52 -7.74
CA GLY A 282 -16.82 -7.94 -8.81
C GLY A 282 -16.20 -8.96 -9.77
N SER A 283 -17.05 -9.63 -10.53
CA SER A 283 -16.63 -10.64 -11.52
C SER A 283 -15.68 -10.03 -12.57
N GLY A 284 -14.55 -10.69 -12.81
CA GLY A 284 -13.52 -10.21 -13.73
C GLY A 284 -12.61 -9.12 -13.15
N ALA A 285 -12.79 -8.73 -11.89
CA ALA A 285 -11.80 -7.93 -11.17
C ALA A 285 -10.57 -8.78 -10.85
N TYR A 286 -9.40 -8.22 -11.14
CA TYR A 286 -8.11 -8.73 -10.71
C TYR A 286 -7.57 -7.79 -9.64
N PRO A 287 -6.81 -8.27 -8.64
CA PRO A 287 -6.11 -7.38 -7.72
C PRO A 287 -5.22 -6.43 -8.54
N GLY A 288 -5.58 -5.14 -8.60
CA GLY A 288 -4.85 -4.12 -9.37
C GLY A 288 -5.54 -3.55 -10.62
N PHE A 289 -6.78 -3.93 -10.97
CA PHE A 289 -7.53 -3.26 -12.05
C PHE A 289 -9.04 -3.18 -11.75
N ALA A 290 -9.58 -1.96 -11.65
CA ALA A 290 -11.01 -1.73 -11.83
C ALA A 290 -11.34 -1.89 -13.32
N ALA A 291 -12.26 -2.80 -13.63
CA ALA A 291 -12.62 -3.18 -14.98
C ALA A 291 -12.97 -1.97 -15.86
N LEU A 292 -12.40 -1.99 -17.06
CA LEU A 292 -12.88 -1.26 -18.23
C LEU A 292 -14.37 -1.53 -18.39
N VAL A 293 -15.22 -0.58 -17.98
CA VAL A 293 -16.63 -0.56 -18.38
C VAL A 293 -16.63 -0.34 -19.89
N LEU A 294 -16.72 -1.44 -20.64
CA LEU A 294 -17.07 -1.42 -22.04
C LEU A 294 -18.48 -0.82 -22.13
N LEU A 295 -18.52 0.46 -22.50
CA LEU A 295 -19.66 1.16 -23.07
C LEU A 295 -20.21 0.32 -24.23
N LEU A 296 -21.16 -0.56 -23.94
CA LEU A 296 -22.11 -1.03 -24.93
C LEU A 296 -23.40 -0.24 -24.72
N SER A 297 -23.48 0.83 -25.49
CA SER A 297 -24.66 1.64 -25.70
C SER A 297 -25.89 0.77 -26.00
N SER A 298 -26.89 0.84 -25.14
CA SER A 298 -28.28 0.80 -25.58
C SER A 298 -28.97 2.04 -25.03
N ALA A 299 -29.44 2.86 -25.97
CA ALA A 299 -30.05 4.13 -25.72
C ALA A 299 -31.29 3.99 -24.83
N GLN A 300 -31.33 4.73 -23.72
CA GLN A 300 -32.57 5.32 -23.25
C GLN A 300 -32.31 6.77 -22.82
N LEU A 301 -32.95 7.67 -23.56
CA LEU A 301 -33.06 9.09 -23.29
C LEU A 301 -33.65 9.30 -21.89
N SER A 302 -32.98 10.09 -21.06
CA SER A 302 -33.61 10.88 -20.02
C SER A 302 -32.74 12.11 -19.77
N THR A 303 -33.16 13.21 -20.37
CA THR A 303 -32.66 14.56 -20.15
C THR A 303 -32.92 14.97 -18.70
N GLY A 304 -31.87 15.29 -17.95
CA GLY A 304 -32.00 15.87 -16.62
C GLY A 304 -30.65 16.42 -16.13
N ALA A 305 -30.44 17.72 -16.35
CA ALA A 305 -29.42 18.58 -15.75
C ALA A 305 -27.94 18.14 -15.84
N ARG A 306 -27.28 18.56 -16.93
CA ARG A 306 -25.84 18.87 -16.92
C ARG A 306 -25.59 19.99 -15.88
N ARG A 307 -25.15 19.65 -14.66
CA ARG A 307 -24.35 20.59 -13.89
C ARG A 307 -22.93 20.52 -14.44
N ARG A 308 -22.44 21.68 -14.88
CA ARG A 308 -21.06 21.89 -15.31
C ARG A 308 -20.11 21.28 -14.28
N MET A 309 -19.12 20.54 -14.78
CA MET A 309 -17.93 20.17 -14.04
C MET A 309 -17.30 21.44 -13.48
N GLU A 310 -17.37 21.60 -12.18
CA GLU A 310 -16.38 22.39 -11.48
C GLU A 310 -15.15 21.48 -11.37
N LEU A 311 -14.03 21.89 -11.97
CA LEU A 311 -12.75 21.22 -11.80
C LEU A 311 -12.50 21.16 -10.29
N TYR A 312 -12.62 19.97 -9.69
CA TYR A 312 -12.19 19.74 -8.32
C TYR A 312 -10.68 19.98 -8.27
N GLN A 313 -10.29 21.16 -7.79
CA GLN A 313 -8.95 21.44 -7.34
C GLN A 313 -8.82 20.80 -5.95
N PRO A 314 -7.87 19.85 -5.75
CA PRO A 314 -7.57 19.37 -4.41
C PRO A 314 -7.23 20.57 -3.52
N ASP A 315 -7.68 20.54 -2.27
CA ASP A 315 -7.32 21.57 -1.30
C ASP A 315 -5.77 21.61 -1.22
N PRO A 316 -5.13 22.78 -1.35
CA PRO A 316 -3.68 22.92 -1.14
C PRO A 316 -3.17 22.28 0.16
N ALA A 317 -4.01 22.19 1.19
CA ALA A 317 -3.68 21.50 2.45
C ALA A 317 -3.54 19.97 2.32
N ASP A 318 -4.14 19.37 1.28
CA ASP A 318 -4.08 17.92 1.01
C ASP A 318 -2.94 17.54 0.06
N MET A 319 -2.13 18.51 -0.37
CA MET A 319 -0.99 18.27 -1.26
C MET A 319 0.33 18.35 -0.48
N LEU A 320 1.33 17.60 -0.93
CA LEU A 320 2.70 17.73 -0.42
C LEU A 320 3.17 19.16 -0.66
N SER A 321 3.34 19.88 0.43
CA SER A 321 3.58 21.33 0.45
C SER A 321 4.78 21.65 1.35
N TYR A 322 5.32 22.86 1.17
CA TYR A 322 6.42 23.37 1.98
C TYR A 322 5.87 24.09 3.21
N HIS A 323 6.30 23.64 4.40
CA HIS A 323 5.86 24.16 5.70
C HIS A 323 6.84 25.16 6.32
N ASN A 324 7.70 25.77 5.51
CA ASN A 324 8.71 26.76 5.91
C ASN A 324 9.77 26.26 6.90
N GLY A 325 9.91 24.94 7.08
CA GLY A 325 11.01 24.34 7.83
C GLY A 325 12.30 24.20 7.04
N SER A 326 13.28 23.50 7.62
CA SER A 326 14.63 23.47 7.03
C SER A 326 14.81 22.31 6.06
N VAL A 327 15.50 22.57 4.95
CA VAL A 327 16.00 21.55 4.02
C VAL A 327 17.52 21.46 4.12
N LEU A 328 18.10 20.31 3.75
CA LEU A 328 19.56 20.21 3.59
C LEU A 328 19.97 20.80 2.24
N HIS A 329 21.04 21.61 2.22
CA HIS A 329 21.52 22.30 1.03
C HIS A 329 23.05 22.48 1.04
N SER A 330 23.61 23.03 -0.04
CA SER A 330 25.07 23.20 -0.22
C SER A 330 25.81 21.85 -0.20
N ASP A 331 26.94 21.71 0.49
CA ASP A 331 27.67 20.43 0.54
C ASP A 331 27.15 19.54 1.68
N ILE A 332 26.40 18.51 1.33
CA ILE A 332 25.85 17.50 2.25
C ILE A 332 26.88 16.37 2.38
N PHE A 333 27.58 16.33 3.51
CA PHE A 333 28.53 15.26 3.82
C PHE A 333 27.83 14.03 4.40
N VAL A 334 28.07 12.86 3.80
CA VAL A 334 27.52 11.57 4.23
C VAL A 334 28.59 10.76 4.97
N SER A 335 28.39 10.54 6.27
CA SER A 335 29.18 9.57 7.05
C SER A 335 28.50 8.20 7.02
N VAL A 336 29.24 7.10 6.96
CA VAL A 336 28.67 5.75 6.80
C VAL A 336 29.05 4.85 7.97
N LEU A 337 28.07 4.17 8.55
CA LEU A 337 28.27 3.10 9.52
C LEU A 337 27.64 1.81 8.99
N TRP A 338 28.48 0.80 8.77
CA TRP A 338 28.06 -0.57 8.47
C TRP A 338 27.90 -1.34 9.77
N TYR A 339 26.73 -1.91 10.02
CA TYR A 339 26.43 -2.66 11.24
C TYR A 339 26.12 -4.12 10.89
N GLY A 340 26.99 -5.03 11.32
CA GLY A 340 27.00 -6.42 10.90
C GLY A 340 27.81 -6.68 9.62
N SER A 341 27.72 -7.92 9.12
CA SER A 341 28.59 -8.40 8.05
C SER A 341 28.10 -8.04 6.65
N PHE A 342 28.88 -7.22 5.93
CA PHE A 342 28.67 -6.88 4.52
C PHE A 342 29.88 -7.28 3.68
N THR A 343 29.65 -7.83 2.48
CA THR A 343 30.75 -8.11 1.55
C THR A 343 31.28 -6.81 0.92
N GLN A 344 32.52 -6.83 0.43
CA GLN A 344 33.09 -5.68 -0.28
C GLN A 344 32.30 -5.32 -1.54
N VAL A 345 31.69 -6.31 -2.22
CA VAL A 345 30.85 -6.07 -3.39
C VAL A 345 29.58 -5.31 -3.00
N GLN A 346 28.93 -5.71 -1.90
CA GLN A 346 27.75 -5.02 -1.38
C GLN A 346 28.07 -3.58 -0.96
N LYS A 347 29.21 -3.38 -0.28
CA LYS A 347 29.68 -2.04 0.09
C LYS A 347 29.94 -1.17 -1.15
N ALA A 348 30.59 -1.72 -2.17
CA ALA A 348 30.91 -1.01 -3.41
C ALA A 348 29.66 -0.52 -4.16
N ILE A 349 28.60 -1.33 -4.24
CA ILE A 349 27.33 -0.93 -4.90
C ILE A 349 26.75 0.33 -4.24
N ILE A 350 26.69 0.37 -2.91
CA ILE A 350 26.15 1.54 -2.18
C ILE A 350 27.09 2.76 -2.32
N TYR A 351 28.41 2.56 -2.25
CA TYR A 351 29.37 3.66 -2.45
C TYR A 351 29.30 4.25 -3.85
N ASP A 352 29.23 3.41 -4.88
CA ASP A 352 29.08 3.85 -6.26
C ASP A 352 27.76 4.60 -6.44
N PHE A 353 26.67 4.17 -5.81
CA PHE A 353 25.39 4.90 -5.81
C PHE A 353 25.54 6.30 -5.21
N LEU A 354 26.12 6.41 -4.01
CA LEU A 354 26.34 7.71 -3.35
C LEU A 354 27.22 8.65 -4.18
N LEU A 355 28.27 8.11 -4.81
CA LEU A 355 29.10 8.87 -5.75
C LEU A 355 28.31 9.34 -6.97
N SER A 356 27.34 8.55 -7.44
CA SER A 356 26.54 8.84 -8.62
C SER A 356 25.55 10.00 -8.44
N LEU A 357 25.18 10.35 -7.20
CA LEU A 357 24.22 11.43 -6.92
C LEU A 357 24.68 12.78 -7.48
N THR A 358 25.98 13.06 -7.45
CA THR A 358 26.51 14.38 -7.86
C THR A 358 27.69 14.32 -8.81
N THR A 359 28.03 13.12 -9.30
CA THR A 359 29.05 12.95 -10.34
C THR A 359 28.42 12.93 -11.73
N THR A 360 28.48 14.06 -12.42
CA THR A 360 28.26 14.24 -13.86
C THR A 360 29.62 14.55 -14.48
N PRO A 361 30.26 13.68 -15.30
CA PRO A 361 29.81 13.54 -16.69
C PRO A 361 30.33 12.26 -17.42
N GLN A 362 29.84 11.06 -17.07
CA GLN A 362 30.14 9.85 -17.89
C GLN A 362 29.05 8.77 -17.89
N ALA A 363 28.08 8.85 -16.98
CA ALA A 363 26.91 7.98 -17.04
C ALA A 363 25.99 8.43 -18.20
N ALA A 364 25.58 7.50 -19.05
CA ALA A 364 24.60 7.76 -20.09
C ALA A 364 23.25 8.20 -19.48
N SER A 365 22.52 9.10 -20.11
CA SER A 365 21.15 9.44 -19.67
C SER A 365 20.17 8.28 -19.92
N PRO A 366 19.18 8.05 -19.05
CA PRO A 366 18.96 8.72 -17.76
C PRO A 366 19.97 8.26 -16.69
N SER A 367 20.25 9.11 -15.70
CA SER A 367 21.32 8.93 -14.72
C SER A 367 20.88 9.24 -13.29
N VAL A 368 21.63 8.74 -12.31
CA VAL A 368 21.39 9.02 -10.87
C VAL A 368 21.50 10.53 -10.59
N ALA A 369 22.41 11.23 -11.27
CA ALA A 369 22.57 12.67 -11.13
C ALA A 369 21.38 13.46 -11.72
N GLU A 370 20.77 12.99 -12.81
CA GLU A 370 19.52 13.60 -13.32
C GLU A 370 18.36 13.37 -12.34
N TRP A 371 18.29 12.23 -11.65
CA TRP A 371 17.32 12.02 -10.56
C TRP A 371 17.57 12.96 -9.38
N TRP A 372 18.85 13.18 -9.01
CA TRP A 372 19.20 14.16 -7.98
C TRP A 372 18.84 15.59 -8.39
N ASP A 373 19.05 15.96 -9.66
CA ASP A 373 18.65 17.28 -10.18
C ASP A 373 17.13 17.49 -10.05
N MET A 374 16.30 16.46 -10.20
CA MET A 374 14.88 16.57 -9.91
C MET A 374 14.61 17.01 -8.45
N ILE A 375 15.38 16.53 -7.47
CA ILE A 375 15.26 16.96 -6.06
C ILE A 375 15.68 18.43 -5.92
N GLU A 376 16.83 18.80 -6.50
CA GLU A 376 17.35 20.17 -6.47
C GLU A 376 16.34 21.18 -7.06
N GLN A 377 15.82 20.90 -8.26
CA GLN A 377 14.91 21.79 -8.98
C GLN A 377 13.51 21.85 -8.34
N GLN A 378 12.98 20.73 -7.84
CA GLN A 378 11.62 20.69 -7.32
C GLN A 378 11.50 21.13 -5.86
N TYR A 379 12.54 20.94 -5.05
CA TYR A 379 12.48 21.10 -3.59
C TYR A 379 13.51 22.10 -3.05
N LEU A 380 14.80 21.90 -3.32
CA LEU A 380 15.86 22.63 -2.61
C LEU A 380 16.00 24.08 -3.09
N SER A 381 16.02 24.29 -4.40
CA SER A 381 16.14 25.63 -5.01
C SER A 381 14.99 26.58 -4.66
N LYS A 382 13.79 26.03 -4.46
CA LYS A 382 12.59 26.80 -4.08
C LYS A 382 12.59 27.19 -2.60
N ALA A 383 13.16 26.35 -1.74
CA ALA A 383 13.28 26.60 -0.30
C ALA A 383 14.45 27.55 0.02
N ALA A 384 15.54 27.47 -0.73
CA ALA A 384 16.73 28.32 -0.59
C ALA A 384 16.52 29.71 -1.25
N GLN A 385 15.65 30.55 -0.68
CA GLN A 385 15.37 31.93 -1.14
C GLN A 385 16.55 32.92 -0.91
N THR A 386 17.80 32.51 -1.18
CA THR A 386 18.99 33.36 -1.00
C THR A 386 19.63 33.73 -2.33
N THR A 387 20.21 34.94 -2.40
CA THR A 387 20.70 35.61 -3.63
C THR A 387 21.98 35.00 -4.24
N LYS A 388 22.47 33.86 -3.74
CA LYS A 388 23.55 33.06 -4.33
C LYS A 388 23.18 31.58 -4.28
N HIS A 389 22.52 31.11 -5.33
CA HIS A 389 22.19 29.69 -5.46
C HIS A 389 23.46 28.88 -5.78
N THR A 390 23.99 28.17 -4.78
CA THR A 390 25.00 27.13 -5.00
C THR A 390 24.30 25.78 -5.09
N THR A 391 24.50 25.05 -6.20
CA THR A 391 23.96 23.71 -6.40
C THR A 391 24.29 22.79 -5.22
N THR A 392 23.29 22.11 -4.67
CA THR A 392 23.49 21.17 -3.57
C THR A 392 24.28 19.95 -4.04
N ARG A 393 25.36 19.61 -3.34
CA ARG A 393 26.23 18.47 -3.63
C ARG A 393 26.22 17.44 -2.51
N VAL A 394 26.13 16.16 -2.84
CA VAL A 394 26.26 15.04 -1.90
C VAL A 394 27.69 14.52 -1.96
N MET A 395 28.38 14.52 -0.84
CA MET A 395 29.78 14.14 -0.73
C MET A 395 29.94 13.03 0.30
N LEU A 396 30.57 11.92 -0.07
CA LEU A 396 30.96 10.90 0.90
C LEU A 396 32.09 11.43 1.79
N ASP A 397 31.89 11.41 3.11
CA ASP A 397 32.96 11.71 4.06
C ASP A 397 33.80 10.45 4.29
N THR A 398 34.82 10.26 3.46
CA THR A 398 35.72 9.09 3.51
C THR A 398 36.49 8.98 4.83
N THR A 399 36.52 10.04 5.65
CA THR A 399 37.13 10.01 6.99
C THR A 399 36.18 9.52 8.09
N GLN A 400 34.87 9.48 7.82
CA GLN A 400 33.82 9.04 8.74
C GLN A 400 33.09 7.81 8.18
N VAL A 401 33.87 6.80 7.79
CA VAL A 401 33.39 5.47 7.43
C VAL A 401 33.80 4.49 8.51
N SER A 402 32.84 3.77 9.08
CA SER A 402 33.07 2.79 10.14
C SER A 402 32.31 1.49 9.90
N SER A 403 32.80 0.41 10.51
CA SER A 403 32.18 -0.92 10.46
C SER A 403 32.09 -1.46 11.89
N ASP A 404 30.95 -2.04 12.23
CA ASP A 404 30.66 -2.73 13.48
C ASP A 404 30.25 -4.16 13.15
N ASP A 405 31.21 -4.92 12.62
CA ASP A 405 30.98 -6.28 12.10
C ASP A 405 30.57 -7.27 13.22
N GLY A 406 30.96 -6.96 14.46
CA GLY A 406 30.64 -7.74 15.65
C GLY A 406 29.27 -7.43 16.27
N CYS A 407 28.49 -6.52 15.67
CA CYS A 407 27.18 -6.10 16.17
C CYS A 407 27.23 -5.72 17.66
N SER A 408 27.99 -4.68 18.02
CA SER A 408 28.25 -4.31 19.43
C SER A 408 27.00 -4.03 20.30
N MET A 409 25.84 -3.77 19.70
CA MET A 409 24.53 -3.59 20.37
C MET A 409 23.61 -4.81 20.21
N GLY A 410 24.12 -5.94 19.72
CA GLY A 410 23.37 -7.15 19.38
C GLY A 410 22.79 -7.13 17.97
N THR A 411 22.18 -8.24 17.56
CA THR A 411 21.52 -8.40 16.23
C THR A 411 20.03 -8.07 16.24
N SER A 412 19.53 -7.50 17.34
CA SER A 412 18.16 -7.00 17.44
C SER A 412 18.20 -5.57 17.98
N LEU A 413 17.80 -4.60 17.15
CA LEU A 413 17.92 -3.18 17.44
C LEU A 413 16.54 -2.51 17.54
N THR A 414 16.38 -1.63 18.52
CA THR A 414 15.28 -0.65 18.58
C THR A 414 15.60 0.57 17.71
N LEU A 415 14.59 1.37 17.37
CA LEU A 415 14.82 2.62 16.63
C LEU A 415 15.72 3.61 17.39
N ALA A 416 15.66 3.62 18.73
CA ALA A 416 16.54 4.44 19.55
C ALA A 416 18.01 3.99 19.44
N GLN A 417 18.27 2.69 19.32
CA GLN A 417 19.61 2.16 19.09
C GLN A 417 20.11 2.52 17.68
N VAL A 418 19.23 2.52 16.66
CA VAL A 418 19.57 3.03 15.32
C VAL A 418 20.01 4.50 15.37
N SER A 419 19.29 5.37 16.11
CA SER A 419 19.71 6.76 16.32
C SER A 419 21.06 6.85 17.04
N ALA A 420 21.33 5.98 18.02
CA ALA A 420 22.63 5.93 18.68
C ALA A 420 23.76 5.47 17.74
N LEU A 421 23.49 4.56 16.79
CA LEU A 421 24.43 4.19 15.73
C LEU A 421 24.68 5.37 14.78
N ALA A 422 23.66 6.14 14.43
CA ALA A 422 23.82 7.34 13.62
C ALA A 422 24.74 8.37 14.32
N ALA A 423 24.56 8.59 15.63
CA ALA A 423 25.45 9.44 16.43
C ALA A 423 26.90 8.95 16.41
N ARG A 424 27.11 7.63 16.47
CA ARG A 424 28.45 7.01 16.38
C ARG A 424 29.13 7.21 15.03
N ALA A 425 28.36 7.41 13.95
CA ALA A 425 28.89 7.74 12.63
C ALA A 425 29.48 9.17 12.57
N ARG A 426 29.23 10.00 13.59
CA ARG A 426 29.77 11.38 13.74
C ARG A 426 29.56 12.23 12.48
N PRO A 427 28.30 12.41 12.03
CA PRO A 427 28.02 13.24 10.87
C PRO A 427 28.49 14.68 11.10
N ARG A 428 28.96 15.35 10.04
CA ARG A 428 29.22 16.78 10.11
C ARG A 428 27.92 17.53 10.36
N LYS A 429 28.04 18.73 10.92
CA LYS A 429 26.92 19.68 11.05
C LYS A 429 26.29 19.92 9.66
N GLY A 430 24.98 19.69 9.53
CA GLY A 430 24.27 19.78 8.25
C GLY A 430 24.51 18.60 7.28
N GLY A 431 25.22 17.56 7.73
CA GLY A 431 25.41 16.31 7.00
C GLY A 431 24.39 15.23 7.36
N VAL A 432 24.59 14.05 6.78
CA VAL A 432 23.74 12.86 6.97
C VAL A 432 24.57 11.69 7.49
N ALA A 433 24.13 11.08 8.60
CA ALA A 433 24.65 9.77 9.02
C ALA A 433 23.87 8.64 8.33
N LEU A 434 24.54 7.83 7.52
CA LEU A 434 23.97 6.65 6.89
C LEU A 434 24.32 5.39 7.70
N VAL A 435 23.31 4.75 8.28
CA VAL A 435 23.42 3.48 9.01
C VAL A 435 22.87 2.34 8.14
N LEU A 436 23.68 1.32 7.90
CA LEU A 436 23.31 0.17 7.06
C LEU A 436 23.40 -1.10 7.91
N THR A 437 22.28 -1.82 8.08
CA THR A 437 22.25 -3.05 8.88
C THR A 437 22.26 -4.30 8.00
N ALA A 438 23.10 -5.27 8.35
CA ALA A 438 23.26 -6.52 7.60
C ALA A 438 22.00 -7.40 7.63
N GLN A 439 21.98 -8.41 6.76
CA GLN A 439 20.80 -9.27 6.52
C GLN A 439 20.31 -10.01 7.76
N ASP A 440 21.21 -10.30 8.70
CA ASP A 440 20.98 -11.03 9.95
C ASP A 440 20.72 -10.11 11.16
N VAL A 441 20.57 -8.80 10.94
CA VAL A 441 20.23 -7.83 11.97
C VAL A 441 18.75 -7.47 11.87
N ALA A 442 17.97 -7.84 12.90
CA ALA A 442 16.58 -7.43 13.05
C ALA A 442 16.52 -6.00 13.61
N VAL A 443 15.67 -5.16 13.03
CA VAL A 443 15.43 -3.80 13.50
C VAL A 443 13.92 -3.61 13.68
N GLU A 444 13.53 -2.93 14.75
CA GLU A 444 12.14 -2.56 15.02
C GLU A 444 11.45 -1.93 13.79
N GLY A 445 10.34 -2.54 13.36
CA GLY A 445 9.55 -2.08 12.20
C GLY A 445 10.09 -2.48 10.82
N PHE A 446 11.32 -3.01 10.74
CA PHE A 446 11.85 -3.57 9.50
C PHE A 446 10.98 -4.71 9.01
N CYS A 447 10.73 -4.79 7.70
CA CYS A 447 9.91 -5.86 7.10
C CYS A 447 8.44 -5.90 7.53
N THR A 448 7.94 -4.88 8.24
CA THR A 448 6.52 -4.81 8.62
C THR A 448 5.90 -3.48 8.26
N SER A 449 6.63 -2.39 8.45
CA SER A 449 6.17 -1.04 8.16
C SER A 449 7.10 -0.26 7.25
N GLN A 450 8.37 -0.66 7.16
CA GLN A 450 9.40 0.09 6.44
C GLN A 450 10.62 -0.78 6.08
N CYS A 451 11.35 -0.33 5.06
CA CYS A 451 12.63 -0.91 4.63
C CYS A 451 13.84 -0.04 5.00
N GLY A 452 13.54 1.19 5.43
CA GLY A 452 14.46 2.20 5.89
C GLY A 452 13.67 3.41 6.40
N LEU A 453 14.36 4.35 7.03
CA LEU A 453 13.78 5.59 7.54
C LEU A 453 14.81 6.72 7.51
N HIS A 454 14.33 7.95 7.68
CA HIS A 454 15.19 9.05 8.08
C HIS A 454 14.69 9.71 9.37
N GLY A 455 15.60 10.41 10.04
CA GLY A 455 15.31 11.20 11.23
C GLY A 455 16.41 12.22 11.48
N ALA A 456 16.34 12.90 12.62
CA ALA A 456 17.35 13.89 13.01
C ALA A 456 17.67 13.80 14.50
N GLU A 457 18.89 14.17 14.86
CA GLU A 457 19.29 14.29 16.26
C GLU A 457 18.79 15.61 16.85
N SER A 458 18.18 15.57 18.04
CA SER A 458 17.75 16.76 18.76
C SER A 458 18.86 17.25 19.69
N GLY A 459 19.58 18.31 19.29
CA GLY A 459 20.62 18.97 20.08
C GLY A 459 20.98 20.36 19.55
N ALA A 460 21.27 21.32 20.45
CA ALA A 460 21.48 22.73 20.11
C ALA A 460 22.81 22.97 19.39
N GLY A 461 22.79 23.06 18.06
CA GLY A 461 23.97 23.46 17.27
C GLY A 461 23.99 22.98 15.82
N ALA A 462 22.85 23.13 15.12
CA ALA A 462 22.41 22.50 13.86
C ALA A 462 22.46 20.97 13.86
N ALA A 463 21.26 20.41 13.96
CA ALA A 463 20.94 18.99 13.93
C ALA A 463 21.41 18.36 12.62
N SER A 464 22.17 17.27 12.70
CA SER A 464 22.44 16.43 11.55
C SER A 464 21.27 15.47 11.35
N ALA A 465 20.99 15.14 10.10
CA ALA A 465 20.02 14.11 9.76
C ALA A 465 20.69 12.74 9.79
N TYR A 466 19.89 11.68 9.86
CA TYR A 466 20.35 10.33 9.66
C TYR A 466 19.37 9.55 8.78
N VAL A 467 19.91 8.58 8.06
CA VAL A 467 19.17 7.61 7.27
C VAL A 467 19.58 6.23 7.74
N TRP A 468 18.60 5.35 7.92
CA TRP A 468 18.84 3.93 8.14
C TRP A 468 18.18 3.10 7.05
N VAL A 469 18.88 2.07 6.58
CA VAL A 469 18.34 1.07 5.64
C VAL A 469 18.78 -0.32 6.06
N GLY A 470 17.85 -1.27 6.08
CA GLY A 470 18.12 -2.67 6.39
C GLY A 470 18.29 -3.53 5.14
N ASN A 471 19.19 -4.52 5.22
CA ASN A 471 19.33 -5.54 4.19
C ASN A 471 18.24 -6.62 4.38
N SER A 472 17.39 -6.80 3.36
CA SER A 472 16.19 -7.65 3.46
C SER A 472 16.42 -9.12 3.11
N ALA A 473 17.63 -9.51 2.68
CA ALA A 473 17.91 -10.81 2.06
C ALA A 473 17.40 -12.01 2.88
N ALA A 474 17.56 -11.97 4.20
CA ALA A 474 17.20 -13.08 5.08
C ALA A 474 15.85 -12.91 5.82
N GLN A 475 15.19 -11.76 5.69
CA GLN A 475 14.01 -11.41 6.50
C GLN A 475 12.75 -11.19 5.65
N CYS A 476 12.81 -10.32 4.64
CA CYS A 476 11.64 -9.97 3.81
C CYS A 476 12.03 -9.54 2.40
N PRO A 477 12.73 -10.39 1.63
CA PRO A 477 13.19 -10.00 0.31
C PRO A 477 12.00 -9.63 -0.61
N GLY A 478 10.84 -10.28 -0.47
CA GLY A 478 9.64 -9.94 -1.24
C GLY A 478 9.04 -8.56 -0.95
N GLN A 479 9.35 -7.92 0.17
CA GLN A 479 8.84 -6.57 0.47
C GLN A 479 9.88 -5.51 0.13
N CYS A 480 11.08 -5.65 0.67
CA CYS A 480 12.10 -4.60 0.63
C CYS A 480 13.11 -4.74 -0.52
N ALA A 481 13.09 -5.87 -1.25
CA ALA A 481 13.80 -6.04 -2.50
C ALA A 481 12.87 -6.08 -3.72
N TRP A 482 11.58 -5.76 -3.57
CA TRP A 482 10.71 -5.56 -4.73
C TRP A 482 11.19 -4.35 -5.54
N PRO A 483 11.26 -4.42 -6.90
CA PRO A 483 10.74 -5.47 -7.77
C PRO A 483 11.74 -6.57 -8.18
N PHE A 484 12.90 -6.69 -7.51
CA PHE A 484 13.95 -7.68 -7.81
C PHE A 484 13.78 -9.03 -7.11
N HIS A 485 12.82 -9.11 -6.20
CA HIS A 485 12.38 -10.36 -5.60
C HIS A 485 10.87 -10.50 -5.72
N GLN A 486 10.40 -11.76 -5.69
CA GLN A 486 8.97 -12.04 -5.81
C GLN A 486 8.22 -11.40 -4.64
N PRO A 487 7.22 -10.54 -4.92
CA PRO A 487 6.51 -9.86 -3.87
C PRO A 487 5.70 -10.84 -3.03
N GLU A 488 5.67 -10.60 -1.73
CA GLU A 488 4.87 -11.40 -0.80
C GLU A 488 3.36 -11.23 -1.05
N TYR A 489 2.96 -10.03 -1.52
CA TYR A 489 1.59 -9.65 -1.79
C TYR A 489 1.47 -8.89 -3.13
N GLY A 490 0.31 -8.97 -3.79
CA GLY A 490 0.07 -8.30 -5.08
C GLY A 490 0.40 -9.15 -6.30
N PRO A 491 0.46 -8.56 -7.51
CA PRO A 491 0.74 -9.27 -8.76
C PRO A 491 2.02 -10.11 -8.66
N GLN A 492 1.87 -11.41 -8.88
CA GLN A 492 2.94 -12.39 -8.80
C GLN A 492 3.73 -12.49 -10.11
N THR A 493 4.00 -11.33 -10.73
CA THR A 493 4.82 -11.26 -11.94
C THR A 493 6.25 -11.72 -11.60
N PRO A 494 6.95 -12.35 -12.57
CA PRO A 494 8.34 -12.72 -12.36
C PRO A 494 9.17 -11.51 -11.90
N PRO A 495 10.07 -11.68 -10.91
CA PRO A 495 10.91 -10.60 -10.44
C PRO A 495 11.76 -10.02 -11.56
N LEU A 496 12.05 -8.73 -11.48
CA LEU A 496 13.00 -8.09 -12.38
C LEU A 496 14.41 -8.58 -12.07
N VAL A 497 15.25 -8.61 -13.10
CA VAL A 497 16.67 -8.93 -12.91
C VAL A 497 17.36 -7.72 -12.23
N PRO A 498 18.00 -7.92 -11.07
CA PRO A 498 18.67 -6.85 -10.32
C PRO A 498 19.86 -6.27 -11.08
N PRO A 499 19.99 -4.94 -11.21
CA PRO A 499 21.02 -4.32 -12.04
C PRO A 499 22.45 -4.48 -11.53
N ASN A 500 22.65 -4.82 -10.27
CA ASN A 500 23.97 -5.09 -9.70
C ASN A 500 24.17 -6.55 -9.28
N GLY A 501 23.23 -7.43 -9.61
CA GLY A 501 23.31 -8.87 -9.36
C GLY A 501 23.04 -9.29 -7.91
N ASP A 502 22.70 -8.36 -7.02
CA ASP A 502 22.32 -8.63 -5.63
C ASP A 502 20.97 -7.95 -5.37
N ALA A 503 19.88 -8.74 -5.42
CA ALA A 503 18.52 -8.23 -5.28
C ALA A 503 18.30 -7.48 -3.95
N ALA A 504 18.92 -7.95 -2.87
CA ALA A 504 18.73 -7.32 -1.57
C ALA A 504 19.45 -5.98 -1.49
N VAL A 505 20.68 -5.87 -2.01
CA VAL A 505 21.39 -4.59 -2.05
C VAL A 505 20.80 -3.63 -3.08
N ASP A 506 20.31 -4.12 -4.22
CA ASP A 506 19.56 -3.29 -5.17
C ASP A 506 18.25 -2.77 -4.55
N GLY A 507 17.58 -3.57 -3.71
CA GLY A 507 16.47 -3.14 -2.85
C GLY A 507 16.86 -2.12 -1.78
N MET A 508 18.04 -2.27 -1.18
CA MET A 508 18.60 -1.27 -0.27
C MET A 508 18.85 0.06 -0.98
N VAL A 509 19.30 0.06 -2.24
CA VAL A 509 19.46 1.31 -3.02
C VAL A 509 18.12 2.01 -3.23
N VAL A 510 17.06 1.27 -3.56
CA VAL A 510 15.70 1.83 -3.66
C VAL A 510 15.28 2.49 -2.34
N SER A 511 15.43 1.76 -1.23
CA SER A 511 15.07 2.23 0.11
C SER A 511 15.91 3.42 0.56
N LEU A 512 17.20 3.41 0.23
CA LEU A 512 18.14 4.50 0.49
C LEU A 512 17.75 5.74 -0.31
N ALA A 513 17.47 5.62 -1.60
CA ALA A 513 17.03 6.75 -2.42
C ALA A 513 15.73 7.36 -1.87
N THR A 514 14.75 6.53 -1.48
CA THR A 514 13.50 6.99 -0.86
C THR A 514 13.75 7.74 0.45
N ALA A 515 14.48 7.14 1.39
CA ALA A 515 14.73 7.74 2.71
C ALA A 515 15.64 8.97 2.63
N PHE A 516 16.64 8.96 1.73
CA PHE A 516 17.56 10.07 1.54
C PHE A 516 16.88 11.28 0.89
N ALA A 517 15.95 11.08 -0.05
CA ALA A 517 15.12 12.15 -0.57
C ALA A 517 14.34 12.84 0.58
N GLY A 518 13.70 12.05 1.45
CA GLY A 518 13.03 12.56 2.65
C GLY A 518 13.98 13.30 3.60
N ALA A 519 15.15 12.73 3.89
CA ALA A 519 16.16 13.33 4.77
C ALA A 519 16.66 14.69 4.27
N VAL A 520 16.69 14.89 2.96
CA VAL A 520 17.19 16.13 2.34
C VAL A 520 16.09 17.17 2.21
N THR A 521 14.87 16.75 1.84
CA THR A 521 13.73 17.67 1.65
C THR A 521 12.93 17.95 2.92
N ASN A 522 13.06 17.11 3.95
CA ASN A 522 12.31 17.21 5.20
C ASN A 522 13.08 16.65 6.43
N PRO A 523 14.37 17.00 6.62
CA PRO A 523 15.23 16.43 7.67
C PRO A 523 14.63 16.46 9.08
N PHE A 524 13.93 17.55 9.43
CA PHE A 524 13.41 17.80 10.78
C PHE A 524 11.89 17.74 10.88
N ARG A 525 11.23 17.15 9.86
CA ARG A 525 9.77 16.98 9.80
C ARG A 525 8.98 18.29 9.82
N ASP A 526 9.60 19.37 9.37
CA ASP A 526 9.05 20.73 9.37
C ASP A 526 9.07 21.39 7.99
N ALA A 527 9.61 20.75 6.95
CA ALA A 527 9.76 21.30 5.60
C ALA A 527 8.75 20.71 4.60
N TYR A 528 9.13 19.77 3.73
CA TYR A 528 8.23 19.26 2.68
C TYR A 528 7.50 17.97 3.10
N TYR A 529 6.19 18.06 3.35
CA TYR A 529 5.37 16.89 3.63
C TYR A 529 3.87 17.10 3.37
N GLN A 530 3.15 15.98 3.29
CA GLN A 530 1.69 15.88 3.33
C GLN A 530 1.26 15.04 4.54
N GLY A 531 0.13 15.41 5.16
CA GLY A 531 -0.41 14.72 6.33
C GLY A 531 0.22 15.21 7.63
N SER A 532 0.24 14.36 8.66
CA SER A 532 0.86 14.69 9.95
C SER A 532 2.38 14.60 9.86
N SER A 533 3.10 15.55 10.48
CA SER A 533 4.56 15.56 10.58
C SER A 533 5.17 14.31 11.25
N ASP A 534 4.38 13.56 12.03
CA ASP A 534 4.83 12.33 12.67
C ASP A 534 4.77 11.11 11.74
N ALA A 535 3.91 11.15 10.71
CA ALA A 535 3.78 10.11 9.69
C ALA A 535 3.60 10.74 8.29
N PRO A 536 4.59 11.53 7.81
CA PRO A 536 4.44 12.32 6.60
C PRO A 536 4.56 11.46 5.35
N LEU A 537 3.78 11.81 4.31
CA LEU A 537 4.16 11.50 2.94
C LEU A 537 5.10 12.61 2.44
N GLU A 538 6.22 12.21 1.86
CA GLU A 538 7.36 13.06 1.49
C GLU A 538 7.74 12.82 0.02
N ALA A 539 8.80 13.47 -0.46
CA ALA A 539 9.12 13.57 -1.88
C ALA A 539 9.05 12.23 -2.64
N ALA A 540 9.63 11.16 -2.08
CA ALA A 540 9.59 9.83 -2.67
C ALA A 540 8.46 8.94 -2.11
N THR A 541 8.11 9.07 -0.82
CA THR A 541 7.07 8.22 -0.19
C THR A 541 5.65 8.57 -0.65
N ALA A 542 5.45 9.76 -1.22
CA ALA A 542 4.24 10.14 -1.97
C ALA A 542 4.12 9.43 -3.33
N CYS A 543 5.13 8.68 -3.77
CA CYS A 543 5.13 7.94 -5.05
C CYS A 543 5.60 6.47 -4.89
N PRO A 544 5.03 5.70 -3.95
CA PRO A 544 5.51 4.37 -3.62
C PRO A 544 5.39 3.42 -4.82
N GLY A 545 6.47 2.70 -5.07
CA GLY A 545 6.55 1.65 -6.08
C GLY A 545 6.45 2.12 -7.54
N GLN A 546 6.51 3.43 -7.79
CA GLN A 546 6.57 3.98 -9.15
C GLN A 546 8.03 4.22 -9.52
N PHE A 547 8.49 3.63 -10.63
CA PHE A 547 9.88 3.77 -11.09
C PHE A 547 9.98 4.17 -12.57
N GLY A 548 8.98 3.86 -13.38
CA GLY A 548 8.90 4.28 -14.78
C GLY A 548 7.51 4.72 -15.22
N SER A 549 7.40 5.23 -16.42
CA SER A 549 6.15 5.66 -17.03
C SER A 549 5.13 4.52 -17.07
N GLY A 550 3.85 4.85 -16.84
CA GLY A 550 2.77 3.87 -16.79
C GLY A 550 2.81 2.93 -15.58
N SER A 551 3.57 3.25 -14.52
CA SER A 551 3.54 2.52 -13.24
C SER A 551 2.12 2.41 -12.67
N TYR A 552 1.83 1.30 -12.00
CA TYR A 552 0.63 1.08 -11.20
C TYR A 552 0.92 0.06 -10.10
N PRO A 553 0.06 -0.11 -9.07
CA PRO A 553 0.31 -1.08 -8.00
C PRO A 553 0.64 -2.48 -8.53
N GLY A 554 1.85 -2.96 -8.21
CA GLY A 554 2.39 -4.25 -8.68
C GLY A 554 3.08 -4.24 -10.05
N TYR A 555 3.09 -3.11 -10.75
CA TYR A 555 3.88 -2.90 -11.97
C TYR A 555 4.79 -1.67 -11.82
N PRO A 556 6.12 -1.87 -11.81
CA PRO A 556 7.10 -0.81 -11.52
C PRO A 556 7.20 0.26 -12.64
N GLY A 557 6.46 0.10 -13.73
CA GLY A 557 6.48 0.99 -14.89
C GLY A 557 7.35 0.47 -16.04
N ASN A 558 7.37 1.23 -17.12
CA ASN A 558 8.21 0.95 -18.28
C ASN A 558 9.67 1.28 -17.94
N LEU A 559 10.50 0.26 -17.77
CA LEU A 559 11.91 0.41 -17.40
C LEU A 559 12.83 0.13 -18.59
N LYS A 560 14.09 0.58 -18.48
CA LYS A 560 15.14 0.19 -19.42
C LYS A 560 15.64 -1.21 -19.07
N ILE A 561 16.00 -1.96 -20.12
CA ILE A 561 16.57 -3.30 -20.01
C ILE A 561 17.99 -3.27 -20.52
N ASP A 562 18.93 -3.71 -19.68
CA ASP A 562 20.30 -3.96 -20.09
C ASP A 562 20.36 -5.18 -21.00
N GLN A 563 20.88 -5.02 -22.21
CA GLN A 563 20.86 -6.08 -23.22
C GLN A 563 21.78 -7.26 -22.88
N ALA A 564 22.84 -7.04 -22.09
CA ALA A 564 23.81 -8.08 -21.77
C ALA A 564 23.34 -8.96 -20.58
N SER A 565 22.79 -8.33 -19.54
CA SER A 565 22.39 -9.00 -18.30
C SER A 565 20.89 -9.28 -18.19
N GLY A 566 20.05 -8.59 -18.98
CA GLY A 566 18.60 -8.58 -18.82
C GLY A 566 18.13 -7.72 -17.63
N ALA A 567 19.05 -7.03 -16.94
CA ALA A 567 18.72 -6.19 -15.79
C ALA A 567 17.76 -5.05 -16.13
N SER A 568 16.81 -4.81 -15.22
CA SER A 568 15.89 -3.67 -15.33
C SER A 568 16.38 -2.50 -14.49
N TYR A 569 16.36 -1.30 -15.06
CA TYR A 569 16.88 -0.09 -14.42
C TYR A 569 16.21 1.17 -14.98
N ASN A 570 16.33 2.29 -14.26
CA ASN A 570 15.92 3.61 -14.77
C ASN A 570 17.02 4.67 -14.66
N ALA A 571 18.16 4.37 -14.05
CA ALA A 571 19.27 5.30 -13.89
C ALA A 571 20.63 4.62 -14.12
N ASN A 572 21.49 5.22 -14.92
CA ASN A 572 22.91 4.87 -15.00
C ASN A 572 23.69 5.63 -13.91
N GLY A 573 24.66 4.97 -13.28
CA GLY A 573 25.52 5.57 -12.27
C GLY A 573 27.02 5.46 -12.60
N ALA A 574 27.83 5.85 -11.62
CA ALA A 574 29.28 5.75 -11.65
C ALA A 574 29.74 4.30 -11.82
N GLN A 575 30.96 4.14 -12.35
CA GLN A 575 31.61 2.83 -12.55
C GLN A 575 30.78 1.84 -13.38
N GLY A 576 29.93 2.33 -14.29
CA GLY A 576 29.09 1.50 -15.15
C GLY A 576 27.93 0.80 -14.44
N ARG A 577 27.71 1.14 -13.16
CA ARG A 577 26.59 0.63 -12.37
C ARG A 577 25.26 1.16 -12.89
N LYS A 578 24.19 0.40 -12.65
CA LYS A 578 22.82 0.76 -12.98
C LYS A 578 21.97 0.64 -11.73
N TYR A 579 20.94 1.47 -11.63
CA TYR A 579 20.09 1.57 -10.45
C TYR A 579 18.62 1.75 -10.82
N LEU A 580 17.77 1.41 -9.87
CA LEU A 580 16.34 1.70 -9.91
C LEU A 580 16.04 2.72 -8.82
N LEU A 581 15.54 3.90 -9.20
CA LEU A 581 15.28 5.02 -8.31
C LEU A 581 13.80 5.37 -8.29
N PRO A 582 13.22 5.68 -7.12
CA PRO A 582 11.80 5.96 -6.99
C PRO A 582 11.41 7.22 -7.76
N ALA A 583 10.17 7.26 -8.23
CA ALA A 583 9.56 8.50 -8.70
C ALA A 583 9.53 9.55 -7.56
N LEU A 584 9.60 10.82 -7.95
CA LEU A 584 9.49 11.93 -7.02
C LEU A 584 8.18 12.67 -7.29
N TYR A 585 7.46 13.01 -6.22
CA TYR A 585 6.30 13.88 -6.35
C TYR A 585 6.76 15.24 -6.89
N ASN A 586 6.01 15.80 -7.82
CA ASN A 586 6.26 17.12 -8.36
C ASN A 586 5.17 18.07 -7.84
N PRO A 587 5.46 18.93 -6.85
CA PRO A 587 4.47 19.85 -6.28
C PRO A 587 3.88 20.82 -7.29
N SER A 588 4.58 21.11 -8.40
CA SER A 588 4.11 22.03 -9.45
C SER A 588 3.12 21.38 -10.40
N THR A 589 3.16 20.05 -10.58
CA THR A 589 2.22 19.31 -11.45
C THR A 589 1.26 18.42 -10.69
N SER A 590 1.39 18.33 -9.36
CA SER A 590 0.64 17.44 -8.48
C SER A 590 0.66 15.98 -8.92
N ALA A 591 1.81 15.51 -9.43
CA ALA A 591 1.97 14.17 -10.01
C ALA A 591 3.36 13.59 -9.74
N CYS A 592 3.47 12.27 -9.77
CA CYS A 592 4.75 11.58 -9.67
C CYS A 592 5.54 11.67 -10.98
N SER A 593 6.78 12.10 -10.90
CA SER A 593 7.72 12.20 -12.02
C SER A 593 8.72 11.06 -11.96
N THR A 594 8.91 10.37 -13.09
CA THR A 594 9.85 9.26 -13.27
C THR A 594 10.95 9.67 -14.27
N LEU A 595 12.09 8.98 -14.24
CA LEU A 595 13.19 9.22 -15.18
C LEU A 595 12.92 8.66 -16.60
N VAL A 596 12.02 7.68 -16.74
CA VAL A 596 11.82 6.87 -17.97
C VAL A 596 10.35 6.62 -18.27
#